data_AF-D8UBJ3-F1
#
_entry.id   AF-D8UBJ3-F1
#
_cell.length_a   1.000
_cell.length_b   1.000
_cell.length_c   1.000
_cell.angle_alpha   90.00
_cell.angle_beta   90.00
_cell.angle_gamma   90.00
#
_symmetry.space_group_name_H-M   'P 1'
#
loop_
_entity.id
_entity.type
_entity.pdbx_description
1 polymer ?
#
loop_
_entity_poly.entity_id
_entity_poly.type
_entity_poly.pdbx_seq_one_letter_code
_entity_poly.pdbx_strand_id
1 'polypeptide(L)'
;IRQGDGSVTPMALGYEPPSTDDLGQPVVPGAVVAVVSRNSTPHSPPYASHSRTPDATDQKYQQRLLVIIMDYSACGLPASLTEAAARTVFLGANGDGRGGAAQKYEQCSYGKLVLNATAFTAVTVFTHYTYILPPGMKGQSSWLQTSASGVGRWASILSATLHNYGYLDFTSPTGAGDVCPNAAELAYLGWATPAQGANQVDSRALPVGAALSFNLPATYLGPNGSYIRVVPDWLPTYNLYIAVRVNKGGDAQLGSPWANKVHIHEVSTVLLSNYNLVVYGGSWIGTDILRVHICRYRSAPQECPPVASL
;
A
#
# COMPACT_ATOMS: atom_id res chain seq x y z
N ILE A 1 10.37 -5.90 12.92
CA ILE A 1 10.56 -5.11 14.16
C ILE A 1 12.06 -4.98 14.40
N ARG A 2 12.61 -3.75 14.34
CA ARG A 2 14.00 -3.52 14.73
C ARG A 2 14.09 -3.57 16.26
N GLN A 3 14.92 -4.47 16.75
CA GLN A 3 15.25 -4.58 18.17
C GLN A 3 16.31 -3.52 18.54
N GLY A 4 16.46 -3.25 19.84
CA GLY A 4 17.44 -2.28 20.34
C GLY A 4 18.91 -2.62 20.05
N ASP A 5 19.19 -3.87 19.64
CA ASP A 5 20.51 -4.36 19.24
C ASP A 5 20.77 -4.23 17.72
N GLY A 6 19.85 -3.61 16.97
CA GLY A 6 19.94 -3.46 15.52
C GLY A 6 19.51 -4.69 14.72
N SER A 7 19.15 -5.81 15.37
CA SER A 7 18.57 -6.97 14.71
C SER A 7 17.14 -6.69 14.24
N VAL A 8 16.70 -7.38 13.19
CA VAL A 8 15.34 -7.26 12.65
C VAL A 8 14.60 -8.56 12.88
N THR A 9 13.60 -8.55 13.75
CA THR A 9 12.65 -9.67 13.88
C THR A 9 11.61 -9.57 12.77
N PRO A 10 11.43 -10.59 11.92
CA PRO A 10 10.34 -10.63 10.95
C PRO A 10 8.98 -10.48 11.65
N MET A 11 8.07 -9.68 11.11
CA MET A 11 6.73 -9.46 11.68
C MET A 11 5.80 -10.69 11.52
N ALA A 12 6.22 -11.70 10.74
CA ALA A 12 5.54 -12.96 10.55
C ALA A 12 6.56 -14.05 10.20
N LEU A 13 6.23 -15.33 10.45
CA LEU A 13 6.97 -16.49 9.95
C LEU A 13 7.09 -16.41 8.42
N GLY A 14 8.20 -16.90 7.87
CA GLY A 14 8.54 -16.81 6.46
C GLY A 14 7.56 -17.50 5.51
N TYR A 15 7.44 -17.04 4.26
CA TYR A 15 6.60 -17.67 3.25
C TYR A 15 7.45 -18.69 2.56
N GLU A 16 7.00 -19.94 2.65
CA GLU A 16 7.49 -20.98 1.77
C GLU A 16 6.76 -20.79 0.44
N PRO A 17 7.48 -20.57 -0.68
CA PRO A 17 6.85 -20.43 -1.99
C PRO A 17 5.88 -21.58 -2.25
N PRO A 18 4.73 -21.33 -2.90
CA PRO A 18 3.82 -22.40 -3.21
C PRO A 18 4.52 -23.32 -4.21
N SER A 19 4.39 -24.63 -4.04
CA SER A 19 5.02 -25.58 -4.97
C SER A 19 4.41 -25.50 -6.37
N THR A 20 3.25 -24.87 -6.55
CA THR A 20 2.52 -24.70 -7.81
C THR A 20 1.86 -23.32 -7.95
N ASP A 21 1.70 -22.82 -9.19
CA ASP A 21 1.00 -21.59 -9.54
C ASP A 21 -0.53 -21.75 -9.52
N ASP A 22 -1.27 -20.69 -9.88
CA ASP A 22 -2.74 -20.69 -9.92
C ASP A 22 -3.35 -21.66 -10.95
N LEU A 23 -2.53 -22.21 -11.85
CA LEU A 23 -2.91 -23.22 -12.84
C LEU A 23 -2.44 -24.63 -12.43
N GLY A 24 -1.90 -24.78 -11.22
CA GLY A 24 -1.36 -26.03 -10.71
C GLY A 24 -0.01 -26.42 -11.31
N GLN A 25 0.67 -25.50 -12.03
CA GLN A 25 1.98 -25.77 -12.62
C GLN A 25 3.09 -25.55 -11.57
N PRO A 26 4.13 -26.40 -11.50
CA PRO A 26 5.19 -26.23 -10.53
C PRO A 26 5.85 -24.84 -10.58
N VAL A 27 5.94 -24.15 -9.44
CA VAL A 27 6.69 -22.89 -9.35
C VAL A 27 8.17 -23.24 -9.26
N VAL A 28 8.81 -23.30 -10.42
CA VAL A 28 10.26 -23.42 -10.52
C VAL A 28 10.93 -22.05 -10.36
N PRO A 29 12.17 -21.98 -9.85
CA PRO A 29 13.02 -20.80 -10.01
C PRO A 29 12.96 -20.28 -11.46
N GLY A 30 12.49 -19.05 -11.67
CA GLY A 30 12.27 -18.48 -13.02
C GLY A 30 10.83 -18.60 -13.57
N ALA A 31 9.86 -19.07 -12.79
CA ALA A 31 8.45 -19.07 -13.17
C ALA A 31 7.89 -17.65 -13.30
N VAL A 32 7.24 -17.36 -14.43
CA VAL A 32 6.62 -16.05 -14.71
C VAL A 32 5.44 -15.84 -13.77
N VAL A 33 5.62 -14.98 -12.77
CA VAL A 33 4.53 -14.57 -11.90
C VAL A 33 3.61 -13.63 -12.67
N ALA A 34 2.36 -14.05 -12.88
CA ALA A 34 1.37 -13.27 -13.61
C ALA A 34 1.21 -11.86 -13.00
N VAL A 35 1.49 -10.84 -13.81
CA VAL A 35 1.23 -9.44 -13.50
C VAL A 35 -0.28 -9.23 -13.53
N VAL A 36 -0.88 -8.99 -12.37
CA VAL A 36 -2.29 -8.60 -12.31
C VAL A 36 -2.37 -7.08 -12.38
N SER A 37 -2.61 -6.55 -13.59
CA SER A 37 -3.16 -5.21 -13.77
C SER A 37 -4.68 -5.36 -13.96
N ARG A 38 -5.48 -4.72 -13.11
CA ARG A 38 -6.91 -4.52 -13.41
C ARG A 38 -7.13 -3.09 -13.88
N ASN A 39 -8.01 -2.96 -14.87
CA ASN A 39 -8.62 -1.71 -15.28
C ASN A 39 -9.37 -1.07 -14.09
N SER A 40 -8.76 -0.13 -13.37
CA SER A 40 -9.45 0.80 -12.48
C SER A 40 -9.90 2.01 -13.29
N THR A 41 -11.20 2.25 -13.46
CA THR A 41 -11.69 3.38 -14.28
C THR A 41 -11.00 4.71 -13.89
N PRO A 42 -10.55 5.52 -14.86
CA PRO A 42 -9.79 6.74 -14.60
C PRO A 42 -10.75 7.85 -14.14
N HIS A 43 -11.07 7.90 -12.85
CA HIS A 43 -11.86 8.99 -12.25
C HIS A 43 -11.07 9.80 -11.23
N SER A 44 -9.77 9.53 -11.05
CA SER A 44 -8.93 10.39 -10.23
C SER A 44 -8.33 11.50 -11.11
N PRO A 45 -8.39 12.78 -10.72
CA PRO A 45 -7.72 13.83 -11.46
C PRO A 45 -6.21 13.53 -11.55
N PRO A 46 -5.55 13.91 -12.67
CA PRO A 46 -4.12 13.70 -12.85
C PRO A 46 -3.39 14.51 -11.78
N TYR A 47 -2.83 13.84 -10.78
CA TYR A 47 -1.95 14.53 -9.86
C TYR A 47 -0.66 14.88 -10.58
N ALA A 48 -0.38 16.18 -10.61
CA ALA A 48 0.90 16.72 -11.01
C ALA A 48 2.03 15.96 -10.31
N SER A 49 3.07 15.66 -11.08
CA SER A 49 4.33 15.02 -10.75
C SER A 49 5.15 15.79 -9.69
N HIS A 50 4.55 16.16 -8.55
CA HIS A 50 5.30 16.62 -7.39
C HIS A 50 5.96 15.39 -6.76
N SER A 51 7.07 15.00 -7.38
CA SER A 51 8.09 14.13 -6.82
C SER A 51 8.63 14.80 -5.57
N ARG A 52 7.93 14.69 -4.43
CA ARG A 52 8.63 14.74 -3.15
C ARG A 52 9.53 13.53 -3.16
N THR A 53 10.84 13.78 -3.20
CA THR A 53 11.81 12.77 -2.76
C THR A 53 11.32 12.27 -1.41
N PRO A 54 11.10 10.95 -1.23
CA PRO A 54 10.67 10.41 0.05
C PRO A 54 11.66 10.90 1.10
N ASP A 55 11.19 11.73 2.02
CA ASP A 55 12.00 12.14 3.15
C ASP A 55 12.16 10.88 4.01
N ALA A 56 13.32 10.25 3.88
CA ALA A 56 13.71 9.08 4.65
C ALA A 56 14.07 9.48 6.09
N THR A 57 13.42 10.51 6.63
CA THR A 57 13.49 10.81 8.05
C THR A 57 12.80 9.67 8.80
N ASP A 58 13.44 9.19 9.87
CA ASP A 58 12.85 8.30 10.89
C ASP A 58 11.77 9.03 11.73
N GLN A 59 11.15 10.05 11.15
CA GLN A 59 10.16 10.87 11.80
C GLN A 59 8.91 10.05 12.06
N LYS A 60 8.63 9.84 13.35
CA LYS A 60 7.39 9.24 13.82
C LYS A 60 6.35 10.33 14.00
N TYR A 61 5.21 10.16 13.35
CA TYR A 61 4.03 10.99 13.48
C TYR A 61 3.07 10.34 14.46
N GLN A 62 2.82 11.01 15.58
CA GLN A 62 1.80 10.60 16.54
C GLN A 62 0.49 11.32 16.22
N GLN A 63 -0.48 10.59 15.69
CA GLN A 63 -1.78 11.14 15.35
C GLN A 63 -2.69 11.16 16.59
N ARG A 64 -3.22 12.34 16.91
CA ARG A 64 -4.30 12.51 17.89
C ARG A 64 -5.63 12.45 17.13
N LEU A 65 -6.48 11.50 17.48
CA LEU A 65 -7.74 11.27 16.76
C LEU A 65 -8.94 11.61 17.64
N LEU A 66 -9.79 12.50 17.12
CA LEU A 66 -11.13 12.77 17.64
C LEU A 66 -12.15 12.09 16.74
N VAL A 67 -12.97 11.21 17.32
CA VAL A 67 -14.11 10.58 16.65
C VAL A 67 -15.39 11.22 17.17
N ILE A 68 -16.17 11.79 16.26
CA ILE A 68 -17.47 12.39 16.57
C ILE A 68 -18.56 11.44 16.07
N ILE A 69 -19.37 10.92 16.99
CA ILE A 69 -20.46 9.97 16.72
C ILE A 69 -21.77 10.76 16.68
N MET A 70 -22.39 10.80 15.51
CA MET A 70 -23.65 11.52 15.33
C MET A 70 -24.84 10.65 15.77
N ASP A 71 -25.61 11.15 16.75
CA ASP A 71 -26.84 10.53 17.23
C ASP A 71 -28.07 11.35 16.78
N TYR A 72 -28.85 10.76 15.88
CA TYR A 72 -30.10 11.33 15.35
C TYR A 72 -31.34 10.66 15.96
N SER A 73 -31.27 10.18 17.21
CA SER A 73 -32.40 9.54 17.93
C SER A 73 -33.65 10.42 17.97
N ALA A 74 -33.50 11.74 18.09
CA ALA A 74 -34.59 12.71 18.00
C ALA A 74 -35.36 12.66 16.66
N CYS A 75 -34.70 12.19 15.60
CA CYS A 75 -35.26 11.97 14.27
C CYS A 75 -35.59 10.48 14.00
N GLY A 76 -35.57 9.62 15.03
CA GLY A 76 -35.77 8.17 14.89
C GLY A 76 -34.58 7.40 14.32
N LEU A 77 -33.38 8.01 14.29
CA LEU A 77 -32.15 7.43 13.75
C LEU A 77 -31.02 7.45 14.80
N PRO A 78 -31.12 6.66 15.89
CA PRO A 78 -30.11 6.66 16.95
C PRO A 78 -28.72 6.25 16.43
N ALA A 79 -27.66 6.65 17.14
CA ALA A 79 -26.31 6.24 16.79
C ALA A 79 -26.17 4.71 16.86
N SER A 80 -25.58 4.09 15.83
CA SER A 80 -25.33 2.64 15.81
C SER A 80 -23.93 2.25 16.33
N LEU A 81 -23.12 3.23 16.74
CA LEU A 81 -21.78 3.04 17.31
C LEU A 81 -21.71 3.78 18.64
N THR A 82 -21.16 3.14 19.67
CA THR A 82 -20.88 3.79 20.96
C THR A 82 -19.44 4.29 21.02
N GLU A 83 -19.12 5.19 21.95
CA GLU A 83 -17.74 5.67 22.18
C GLU A 83 -16.78 4.52 22.52
N ALA A 84 -17.23 3.56 23.32
CA ALA A 84 -16.46 2.37 23.64
C ALA A 84 -16.22 1.49 22.40
N ALA A 85 -17.23 1.29 21.56
CA ALA A 85 -17.08 0.56 20.31
C ALA A 85 -16.13 1.27 19.34
N ALA A 86 -16.22 2.60 19.23
CA ALA A 86 -15.28 3.41 18.44
C ALA A 86 -13.84 3.24 18.95
N ARG A 87 -13.62 3.27 20.28
CA ARG A 87 -12.31 2.99 20.88
C ARG A 87 -11.79 1.61 20.49
N THR A 88 -12.62 0.58 20.52
CA THR A 88 -12.25 -0.78 20.09
C THR A 88 -11.87 -0.84 18.61
N VAL A 89 -12.62 -0.17 17.73
CA VAL A 89 -12.35 -0.12 16.29
C VAL A 89 -10.99 0.51 16.01
N PHE A 90 -10.69 1.64 16.63
CA PHE A 90 -9.46 2.39 16.33
C PHE A 90 -8.24 1.89 17.10
N LEU A 91 -8.39 1.46 18.35
CA LEU A 91 -7.26 1.15 19.24
C LEU A 91 -7.15 -0.35 19.60
N GLY A 92 -8.14 -1.17 19.21
CA GLY A 92 -8.24 -2.58 19.60
C GLY A 92 -8.98 -2.79 20.92
N ALA A 93 -9.24 -4.05 21.27
CA ALA A 93 -10.07 -4.45 22.40
C ALA A 93 -9.58 -3.89 23.76
N ASN A 94 -8.28 -3.73 23.94
CA ASN A 94 -7.68 -3.20 25.16
C ASN A 94 -7.63 -1.66 25.20
N GLY A 95 -7.94 -0.99 24.09
CA GLY A 95 -7.83 0.46 23.98
C GLY A 95 -6.40 1.00 24.09
N ASP A 96 -5.38 0.15 23.95
CA ASP A 96 -3.96 0.48 24.13
C ASP A 96 -3.23 0.85 22.82
N GLY A 97 -3.93 0.81 21.69
CA GLY A 97 -3.39 1.11 20.37
C GLY A 97 -2.64 -0.06 19.72
N ARG A 98 -2.66 -1.27 20.34
CA ARG A 98 -1.99 -2.47 19.79
C ARG A 98 -2.90 -3.33 18.90
N GLY A 99 -4.14 -2.91 18.68
CA GLY A 99 -5.09 -3.55 17.77
C GLY A 99 -5.87 -2.54 16.93
N GLY A 100 -6.89 -3.02 16.22
CA GLY A 100 -7.77 -2.18 15.40
C GLY A 100 -7.01 -1.43 14.29
N ALA A 101 -7.48 -0.23 13.96
CA ALA A 101 -6.85 0.63 12.95
C ALA A 101 -5.43 1.09 13.35
N ALA A 102 -5.16 1.30 14.66
CA ALA A 102 -3.85 1.71 15.16
C ALA A 102 -2.74 0.71 14.77
N GLN A 103 -3.02 -0.58 14.94
CA GLN A 103 -2.09 -1.63 14.55
C GLN A 103 -1.82 -1.61 13.03
N LYS A 104 -2.86 -1.42 12.21
CA LYS A 104 -2.72 -1.33 10.75
C LYS A 104 -1.92 -0.09 10.33
N TYR A 105 -2.17 1.07 10.94
CA TYR A 105 -1.35 2.27 10.73
C TYR A 105 0.13 1.99 11.01
N GLU A 106 0.45 1.38 12.16
CA GLU A 106 1.82 1.09 12.53
C GLU A 106 2.47 0.08 11.57
N GLN A 107 1.79 -1.02 11.24
CA GLN A 107 2.30 -2.05 10.34
C GLN A 107 2.52 -1.53 8.91
N CYS A 108 1.57 -0.77 8.38
CA CYS A 108 1.61 -0.31 6.99
C CYS A 108 2.49 0.93 6.78
N SER A 109 2.76 1.70 7.83
CA SER A 109 3.68 2.84 7.79
C SER A 109 5.07 2.53 8.33
N TYR A 110 5.32 1.28 8.73
CA TYR A 110 6.58 0.84 9.35
C TYR A 110 6.92 1.62 10.63
N GLY A 111 5.89 1.96 11.41
CA GLY A 111 6.01 2.72 12.65
C GLY A 111 6.17 4.24 12.45
N LYS A 112 6.06 4.75 11.22
CA LYS A 112 6.08 6.19 10.96
C LYS A 112 4.77 6.87 11.32
N LEU A 113 3.64 6.18 11.29
CA LEU A 113 2.34 6.69 11.71
C LEU A 113 1.78 5.83 12.84
N VAL A 114 1.60 6.44 14.01
CA VAL A 114 1.10 5.76 15.22
C VAL A 114 -0.06 6.57 15.78
N LEU A 115 -1.15 5.91 16.17
CA LEU A 115 -2.24 6.57 16.90
C LEU A 115 -1.86 6.75 18.37
N ASN A 116 -2.00 7.97 18.87
CA ASN A 116 -1.80 8.25 20.29
C ASN A 116 -3.03 7.78 21.10
N ALA A 117 -2.92 6.62 21.73
CA ALA A 117 -4.03 5.99 22.44
C ALA A 117 -4.52 6.79 23.67
N THR A 118 -3.63 7.50 24.36
CA THR A 118 -4.00 8.33 25.53
C THR A 118 -4.68 9.62 25.11
N ALA A 119 -4.38 10.13 23.92
CA ALA A 119 -5.02 11.29 23.33
C ALA A 119 -6.23 10.95 22.44
N PHE A 120 -6.60 9.68 22.31
CA PHE A 120 -7.79 9.26 21.57
C PHE A 120 -9.06 9.66 22.31
N THR A 121 -9.94 10.38 21.63
CA THR A 121 -11.22 10.84 22.16
C THR A 121 -12.34 10.41 21.21
N ALA A 122 -13.40 9.83 21.76
CA ALA A 122 -14.66 9.62 21.07
C ALA A 122 -15.74 10.39 21.84
N VAL A 123 -16.61 11.09 21.12
CA VAL A 123 -17.74 11.81 21.71
C VAL A 123 -19.00 11.54 20.92
N THR A 124 -20.11 11.34 21.62
CA THR A 124 -21.44 11.27 21.03
C THR A 124 -22.10 12.64 21.06
N VAL A 125 -22.64 13.05 19.92
CA VAL A 125 -23.26 14.36 19.73
C VAL A 125 -24.67 14.17 19.20
N PHE A 126 -25.62 14.86 19.82
CA PHE A 126 -27.02 14.82 19.44
C PHE A 126 -27.32 15.90 18.39
N THR A 127 -28.47 15.80 17.73
CA THR A 127 -28.91 16.83 16.76
C THR A 127 -28.92 18.26 17.36
N HIS A 128 -28.71 19.28 16.50
CA HIS A 128 -28.77 20.74 16.76
C HIS A 128 -27.48 21.47 17.21
N TYR A 129 -26.31 20.82 17.23
CA TYR A 129 -25.05 21.54 17.51
C TYR A 129 -24.38 22.07 16.25
N THR A 130 -24.00 23.35 16.28
CA THR A 130 -23.06 23.95 15.31
C THR A 130 -21.65 23.79 15.86
N TYR A 131 -20.76 23.14 15.10
CA TYR A 131 -19.37 22.96 15.51
C TYR A 131 -18.55 24.20 15.18
N ILE A 132 -18.08 24.89 16.21
CA ILE A 132 -17.10 25.97 16.05
C ILE A 132 -15.73 25.36 16.36
N LEU A 133 -14.91 25.17 15.33
CA LEU A 133 -13.55 24.65 15.48
C LEU A 133 -12.61 25.80 15.90
N PRO A 134 -11.64 25.56 16.82
CA PRO A 134 -10.65 26.56 17.19
C PRO A 134 -9.87 27.07 15.97
N PRO A 135 -9.45 28.36 15.96
CA PRO A 135 -8.53 28.87 14.95
C PRO A 135 -7.27 28.01 14.85
N GLY A 136 -6.90 27.59 13.64
CA GLY A 136 -5.72 26.74 13.39
C GLY A 136 -6.01 25.26 13.13
N MET A 137 -7.25 24.79 13.35
CA MET A 137 -7.69 23.50 12.78
C MET A 137 -7.89 23.65 11.27
N LYS A 138 -6.84 23.43 10.48
CA LYS A 138 -6.97 23.16 9.04
C LYS A 138 -7.56 21.76 8.89
N GLY A 139 -8.89 21.67 8.84
CA GLY A 139 -9.61 20.39 8.85
C GLY A 139 -9.38 19.58 7.58
N GLN A 140 -8.60 18.50 7.69
CA GLN A 140 -8.79 17.29 6.89
C GLN A 140 -9.84 16.45 7.62
N SER A 141 -11.12 16.84 7.53
CA SER A 141 -12.21 16.09 8.13
C SER A 141 -12.61 14.92 7.22
N SER A 142 -12.81 13.75 7.81
CA SER A 142 -13.22 12.54 7.11
C SER A 142 -14.56 12.06 7.66
N TRP A 143 -15.48 11.65 6.78
CA TRP A 143 -16.80 11.14 7.16
C TRP A 143 -16.86 9.64 6.89
N LEU A 144 -17.26 8.87 7.89
CA LEU A 144 -17.39 7.42 7.80
C LEU A 144 -18.77 6.98 8.25
N GLN A 145 -19.39 6.09 7.49
CA GLN A 145 -20.63 5.44 7.90
C GLN A 145 -20.35 4.42 9.01
N THR A 146 -21.24 4.32 9.98
CA THR A 146 -21.21 3.29 11.04
C THR A 146 -21.69 1.93 10.51
N SER A 147 -20.94 1.37 9.56
CA SER A 147 -21.22 0.08 8.93
C SER A 147 -19.95 -0.76 8.80
N ALA A 148 -20.13 -2.05 8.51
CA ALA A 148 -19.02 -2.96 8.22
C ALA A 148 -18.16 -2.50 7.02
N SER A 149 -18.75 -1.79 6.06
CA SER A 149 -18.05 -1.20 4.91
C SER A 149 -17.54 0.22 5.16
N GLY A 150 -17.91 0.84 6.28
CA GLY A 150 -17.46 2.18 6.69
C GLY A 150 -16.42 2.08 7.79
N VAL A 151 -16.72 2.60 8.99
CA VAL A 151 -15.78 2.62 10.13
C VAL A 151 -15.30 1.24 10.56
N GLY A 152 -16.03 0.15 10.24
CA GLY A 152 -15.60 -1.21 10.54
C GLY A 152 -14.49 -1.75 9.63
N ARG A 153 -14.09 -1.01 8.59
CA ARG A 153 -13.15 -1.48 7.56
C ARG A 153 -11.93 -0.57 7.50
N TRP A 154 -10.74 -1.17 7.59
CA TRP A 154 -9.49 -0.42 7.54
C TRP A 154 -9.32 0.32 6.21
N ALA A 155 -9.67 -0.31 5.09
CA ALA A 155 -9.65 0.33 3.77
C ALA A 155 -10.39 1.68 3.77
N SER A 156 -11.59 1.71 4.36
CA SER A 156 -12.44 2.91 4.43
C SER A 156 -11.85 3.97 5.36
N ILE A 157 -11.32 3.58 6.53
CA ILE A 157 -10.65 4.50 7.47
C ILE A 157 -9.46 5.18 6.79
N LEU A 158 -8.57 4.39 6.19
CA LEU A 158 -7.36 4.93 5.59
C LEU A 158 -7.68 5.69 4.30
N SER A 159 -8.57 5.20 3.45
CA SER A 159 -9.01 5.91 2.24
C SER A 159 -9.58 7.29 2.58
N ALA A 160 -10.40 7.39 3.63
CA ALA A 160 -10.93 8.67 4.07
C ALA A 160 -9.85 9.60 4.69
N THR A 161 -8.77 9.03 5.23
CA THR A 161 -7.63 9.77 5.81
C THR A 161 -6.65 10.26 4.74
N LEU A 162 -6.38 9.43 3.72
CA LEU A 162 -5.48 9.74 2.60
C LEU A 162 -6.18 10.51 1.47
N HIS A 163 -7.51 10.41 1.44
CA HIS A 163 -8.46 11.19 0.65
C HIS A 163 -8.02 11.46 -0.78
N ASN A 164 -7.64 10.46 -1.60
CA ASN A 164 -7.30 10.75 -3.02
C ASN A 164 -7.06 9.61 -4.04
N TYR A 165 -7.35 8.33 -3.81
CA TYR A 165 -6.90 7.31 -4.76
C TYR A 165 -7.96 6.26 -5.13
N GLY A 166 -8.46 6.34 -6.38
CA GLY A 166 -8.90 5.23 -7.24
C GLY A 166 -9.98 4.27 -6.72
N TYR A 167 -11.12 4.21 -7.41
CA TYR A 167 -12.15 3.18 -7.18
C TYR A 167 -11.67 1.78 -7.64
N LEU A 168 -12.00 0.72 -6.88
CA LEU A 168 -11.93 -0.72 -7.25
C LEU A 168 -10.56 -1.44 -7.26
N ASP A 169 -9.49 -0.87 -6.69
CA ASP A 169 -8.25 -1.63 -6.44
C ASP A 169 -8.32 -2.45 -5.13
N PHE A 170 -8.40 -3.79 -5.22
CA PHE A 170 -8.44 -4.68 -4.04
C PHE A 170 -7.06 -4.92 -3.40
N THR A 171 -6.00 -4.30 -3.92
CA THR A 171 -4.62 -4.43 -3.43
C THR A 171 -4.14 -3.19 -2.67
N SER A 172 -5.01 -2.20 -2.49
CA SER A 172 -4.78 -0.98 -1.72
C SER A 172 -6.03 -0.55 -0.92
N PRO A 173 -5.87 0.02 0.28
CA PRO A 173 -6.90 0.71 1.04
C PRO A 173 -7.68 1.75 0.28
N THR A 174 -7.02 2.51 -0.58
CA THR A 174 -7.67 3.63 -1.23
C THR A 174 -8.67 3.17 -2.29
N GLY A 175 -8.45 1.98 -2.86
CA GLY A 175 -9.46 1.24 -3.61
C GLY A 175 -10.46 0.54 -2.71
N ALA A 176 -10.24 -0.76 -2.49
CA ALA A 176 -11.13 -1.65 -1.78
C ALA A 176 -10.39 -2.80 -1.07
N GLY A 177 -9.07 -2.76 -0.99
CA GLY A 177 -8.28 -3.77 -0.30
C GLY A 177 -8.18 -3.47 1.19
N ASP A 178 -8.50 -4.43 2.06
CA ASP A 178 -8.27 -4.30 3.51
C ASP A 178 -6.80 -4.63 3.88
N VAL A 179 -5.86 -4.00 3.16
CA VAL A 179 -4.43 -4.34 3.14
C VAL A 179 -3.57 -3.08 3.35
N CYS A 180 -2.26 -3.13 3.22
CA CYS A 180 -1.42 -1.92 3.25
C CYS A 180 -1.48 -1.14 1.94
N PRO A 181 -1.12 0.17 1.96
CA PRO A 181 -0.97 0.96 0.76
C PRO A 181 -0.08 0.28 -0.29
N ASN A 182 -0.40 0.49 -1.56
CA ASN A 182 0.44 0.00 -2.65
C ASN A 182 1.75 0.79 -2.76
N ALA A 183 2.66 0.34 -3.63
CA ALA A 183 3.99 0.94 -3.75
C ALA A 183 3.96 2.43 -4.12
N ALA A 184 3.02 2.86 -4.97
CA ALA A 184 2.87 4.26 -5.36
C ALA A 184 2.45 5.14 -4.17
N GLU A 185 1.49 4.66 -3.38
CA GLU A 185 1.03 5.34 -2.16
C GLU A 185 2.12 5.35 -1.09
N LEU A 186 2.82 4.23 -0.87
CA LEU A 186 3.94 4.17 0.08
C LEU A 186 5.06 5.14 -0.30
N ALA A 187 5.35 5.29 -1.59
CA ALA A 187 6.29 6.27 -2.10
C ALA A 187 5.82 7.70 -1.86
N TYR A 188 4.55 8.00 -2.19
CA TYR A 188 3.95 9.32 -1.99
C TYR A 188 3.94 9.75 -0.52
N LEU A 189 3.63 8.81 0.38
CA LEU A 189 3.61 9.04 1.83
C LEU A 189 5.01 9.10 2.46
N GLY A 190 6.06 8.77 1.71
CA GLY A 190 7.41 8.63 2.24
C GLY A 190 7.54 7.48 3.26
N TRP A 191 6.64 6.49 3.20
CA TRP A 191 6.66 5.34 4.11
C TRP A 191 7.65 4.27 3.66
N ALA A 192 7.93 4.18 2.36
CA ALA A 192 8.91 3.27 1.81
C ALA A 192 9.92 3.95 0.88
N THR A 193 11.05 3.29 0.67
CA THR A 193 12.12 3.70 -0.25
C THR A 193 12.29 2.66 -1.36
N PRO A 194 12.71 3.11 -2.56
CA PRO A 194 12.94 2.19 -3.66
C PRO A 194 14.17 1.33 -3.42
N ALA A 195 14.27 0.19 -4.11
CA ALA A 195 15.48 -0.63 -4.15
C ALA A 195 16.69 0.20 -4.61
N GLN A 196 17.90 -0.23 -4.21
CA GLN A 196 19.12 0.47 -4.60
C GLN A 196 19.21 0.57 -6.13
N GLY A 197 19.38 1.78 -6.65
CA GLY A 197 19.40 2.05 -8.10
C GLY A 197 18.02 2.06 -8.77
N ALA A 198 16.93 1.86 -8.02
CA ALA A 198 15.57 1.73 -8.56
C ALA A 198 14.68 2.95 -8.30
N ASN A 199 15.24 4.10 -7.88
CA ASN A 199 14.47 5.34 -7.63
C ASN A 199 14.06 6.06 -8.92
N GLN A 200 14.83 5.86 -9.98
CA GLN A 200 14.59 6.48 -11.28
C GLN A 200 15.10 5.53 -12.35
N VAL A 201 14.28 4.55 -12.72
CA VAL A 201 14.55 3.71 -13.88
C VAL A 201 14.02 4.44 -15.12
N ASP A 202 14.90 5.13 -15.83
CA ASP A 202 14.63 5.88 -17.06
C ASP A 202 15.36 5.27 -18.27
N SER A 203 15.28 5.92 -19.44
CA SER A 203 15.87 5.39 -20.68
C SER A 203 17.38 5.20 -20.61
N ARG A 204 18.06 5.93 -19.72
CA ARG A 204 19.49 5.82 -19.47
C ARG A 204 19.81 4.62 -18.59
N ALA A 205 19.01 4.40 -17.54
CA ALA A 205 19.18 3.25 -16.65
C ALA A 205 18.76 1.93 -17.33
N LEU A 206 17.72 1.97 -18.16
CA LEU A 206 17.14 0.80 -18.84
C LEU A 206 17.14 0.97 -20.38
N PRO A 207 18.29 0.75 -21.05
CA PRO A 207 18.36 0.72 -22.50
C PRO A 207 17.45 -0.36 -23.10
N VAL A 208 17.04 -0.15 -24.37
CA VAL A 208 16.23 -1.13 -25.10
C VAL A 208 16.96 -2.47 -25.21
N GLY A 209 16.24 -3.56 -24.91
CA GLY A 209 16.75 -4.94 -24.94
C GLY A 209 17.64 -5.32 -23.75
N ALA A 210 17.97 -4.36 -22.88
CA ALA A 210 18.68 -4.64 -21.64
C ALA A 210 17.67 -4.94 -20.52
N ALA A 211 18.04 -5.88 -19.65
CA ALA A 211 17.31 -6.17 -18.43
C ALA A 211 18.04 -5.65 -17.20
N LEU A 212 17.30 -5.07 -16.25
CA LEU A 212 17.76 -4.78 -14.91
C LEU A 212 17.14 -5.78 -13.94
N SER A 213 17.90 -6.14 -12.90
CA SER A 213 17.50 -7.13 -11.90
C SER A 213 17.56 -6.53 -10.50
N PHE A 214 16.51 -6.71 -9.72
CA PHE A 214 16.40 -6.21 -8.35
C PHE A 214 15.96 -7.33 -7.42
N ASN A 215 16.52 -7.36 -6.21
CA ASN A 215 16.03 -8.24 -5.15
C ASN A 215 15.02 -7.44 -4.33
N LEU A 216 13.73 -7.74 -4.51
CA LEU A 216 12.65 -6.99 -3.87
C LEU A 216 12.12 -7.76 -2.65
N PRO A 217 12.32 -7.25 -1.43
CA PRO A 217 11.62 -7.77 -0.27
C PRO A 217 10.13 -7.47 -0.38
N ALA A 218 9.29 -8.39 0.08
CA ALA A 218 7.87 -8.15 0.22
C ALA A 218 7.61 -6.91 1.09
N THR A 219 6.62 -6.11 0.71
CA THR A 219 6.34 -4.82 1.37
C THR A 219 6.15 -4.94 2.88
N TYR A 220 5.61 -6.04 3.40
CA TYR A 220 5.40 -6.21 4.84
C TYR A 220 6.70 -6.38 5.64
N LEU A 221 7.83 -6.70 5.01
CA LEU A 221 9.12 -6.93 5.69
C LEU A 221 9.73 -5.63 6.23
N GLY A 222 9.54 -4.52 5.53
CA GLY A 222 10.08 -3.23 5.97
C GLY A 222 10.01 -2.13 4.91
N PRO A 223 10.40 -0.90 5.29
CA PRO A 223 10.30 0.28 4.43
C PRO A 223 11.39 0.34 3.36
N ASN A 224 12.45 -0.45 3.49
CA ASN A 224 13.67 -0.25 2.72
C ASN A 224 13.71 -1.15 1.49
N GLY A 225 13.88 -0.53 0.33
CA GLY A 225 14.09 -1.25 -0.93
C GLY A 225 12.86 -2.00 -1.45
N SER A 226 11.66 -1.66 -1.00
CA SER A 226 10.46 -2.48 -1.22
C SER A 226 9.78 -2.28 -2.58
N TYR A 227 10.26 -1.34 -3.41
CA TYR A 227 9.72 -1.11 -4.75
C TYR A 227 10.75 -0.64 -5.77
N ILE A 228 10.40 -0.71 -7.05
CA ILE A 228 11.08 -0.07 -8.18
C ILE A 228 10.20 1.06 -8.69
N ARG A 229 10.78 2.22 -8.97
CA ARG A 229 10.11 3.35 -9.62
C ARG A 229 10.67 3.54 -11.03
N VAL A 230 9.83 3.27 -12.02
CA VAL A 230 10.12 3.56 -13.44
C VAL A 230 9.64 4.97 -13.76
N VAL A 231 10.53 5.76 -14.36
CA VAL A 231 10.27 7.12 -14.82
C VAL A 231 10.50 7.11 -16.33
N PRO A 232 9.47 6.75 -17.13
CA PRO A 232 9.63 6.48 -18.54
C PRO A 232 9.76 7.77 -19.36
N ASP A 233 10.93 8.40 -19.35
CA ASP A 233 11.25 9.59 -20.16
C ASP A 233 11.16 9.35 -21.69
N TRP A 234 10.97 8.09 -22.11
CA TRP A 234 10.73 7.71 -23.50
C TRP A 234 9.25 7.72 -23.92
N LEU A 235 8.32 7.99 -23.00
CA LEU A 235 6.88 8.08 -23.25
C LEU A 235 6.28 9.23 -22.44
N PRO A 236 5.26 9.94 -22.96
CA PRO A 236 4.56 10.99 -22.21
C PRO A 236 3.58 10.36 -21.20
N THR A 237 4.07 9.56 -20.25
CA THR A 237 3.24 8.76 -19.34
C THR A 237 3.65 8.91 -17.86
N TYR A 238 2.87 8.33 -16.95
CA TYR A 238 3.09 8.39 -15.50
C TYR A 238 4.17 7.42 -15.02
N ASN A 239 4.67 7.65 -13.81
CA ASN A 239 5.60 6.73 -13.16
C ASN A 239 4.93 5.38 -12.88
N LEU A 240 5.69 4.29 -13.02
CA LEU A 240 5.29 2.94 -12.66
C LEU A 240 5.97 2.53 -11.35
N TYR A 241 5.23 1.88 -10.46
CA TYR A 241 5.75 1.34 -9.21
C TYR A 241 5.58 -0.17 -9.19
N ILE A 242 6.67 -0.90 -8.99
CA ILE A 242 6.70 -2.36 -8.99
C ILE A 242 7.14 -2.83 -7.61
N ALA A 243 6.36 -3.71 -6.97
CA ALA A 243 6.69 -4.24 -5.65
C ALA A 243 6.27 -5.70 -5.51
N VAL A 244 6.80 -6.39 -4.49
CA VAL A 244 6.39 -7.75 -4.15
C VAL A 244 5.41 -7.67 -2.99
N ARG A 245 4.23 -8.29 -3.13
CA ARG A 245 3.22 -8.32 -2.07
C ARG A 245 2.96 -9.76 -1.66
N VAL A 246 2.97 -9.99 -0.36
CA VAL A 246 2.72 -11.29 0.29
C VAL A 246 1.65 -11.09 1.35
N ASN A 247 0.75 -12.06 1.52
CA ASN A 247 -0.39 -11.98 2.44
C ASN A 247 0.01 -12.13 3.92
N LYS A 248 0.85 -11.22 4.43
CA LYS A 248 1.40 -11.22 5.79
C LYS A 248 1.48 -9.82 6.38
N GLY A 249 1.64 -9.75 7.70
CA GLY A 249 1.68 -8.48 8.42
C GLY A 249 0.43 -7.65 8.13
N GLY A 250 0.61 -6.37 7.78
CA GLY A 250 -0.53 -5.52 7.42
C GLY A 250 -1.27 -5.95 6.14
N ASP A 251 -0.62 -6.77 5.29
CA ASP A 251 -1.18 -7.36 4.07
C ASP A 251 -1.84 -8.74 4.30
N ALA A 252 -2.05 -9.18 5.54
CA ALA A 252 -2.61 -10.50 5.85
C ALA A 252 -3.97 -10.82 5.17
N GLN A 253 -4.75 -9.79 4.82
CA GLN A 253 -6.04 -9.91 4.13
C GLN A 253 -5.94 -9.79 2.59
N LEU A 254 -4.71 -9.77 2.04
CA LEU A 254 -4.51 -9.79 0.60
C LEU A 254 -5.00 -11.12 0.04
N GLY A 255 -6.05 -11.07 -0.78
CA GLY A 255 -6.72 -12.25 -1.29
C GLY A 255 -5.82 -13.10 -2.20
N SER A 256 -6.05 -14.41 -2.21
CA SER A 256 -5.27 -15.40 -2.99
C SER A 256 -4.96 -14.98 -4.43
N PRO A 257 -5.91 -14.41 -5.21
CA PRO A 257 -5.59 -14.02 -6.57
C PRO A 257 -4.44 -12.99 -6.67
N TRP A 258 -4.26 -12.13 -5.65
CA TRP A 258 -3.26 -11.05 -5.63
C TRP A 258 -2.10 -11.34 -4.67
N ALA A 259 -2.25 -12.29 -3.76
CA ALA A 259 -1.23 -12.63 -2.78
C ALA A 259 -0.02 -13.29 -3.44
N ASN A 260 1.16 -13.02 -2.90
CA ASN A 260 2.42 -13.69 -3.23
C ASN A 260 2.89 -13.44 -4.67
N LYS A 261 2.69 -12.20 -5.14
CA LYS A 261 2.94 -11.80 -6.53
C LYS A 261 3.71 -10.49 -6.64
N VAL A 262 4.26 -10.27 -7.83
CA VAL A 262 4.71 -8.94 -8.26
C VAL A 262 3.47 -8.11 -8.56
N HIS A 263 3.37 -6.97 -7.89
CA HIS A 263 2.35 -5.96 -8.10
C HIS A 263 2.93 -4.81 -8.89
N ILE A 264 2.14 -4.29 -9.80
CA ILE A 264 2.50 -3.15 -10.63
C ILE A 264 1.39 -2.13 -10.51
N HIS A 265 1.73 -0.98 -9.95
CA HIS A 265 0.82 0.12 -9.71
C HIS A 265 1.28 1.35 -10.49
N GLU A 266 0.33 1.99 -11.16
CA GLU A 266 0.50 3.30 -11.79
C GLU A 266 -0.60 4.21 -11.26
N VAL A 267 -0.44 5.51 -11.48
CA VAL A 267 -1.44 6.53 -11.12
C VAL A 267 -2.66 6.48 -12.08
N SER A 268 -2.57 5.80 -13.23
CA SER A 268 -3.69 5.55 -14.16
C SER A 268 -3.73 4.09 -14.66
N THR A 269 -4.75 3.68 -15.42
CA THR A 269 -4.92 2.28 -15.89
C THR A 269 -3.76 1.82 -16.79
N VAL A 270 -3.10 0.72 -16.44
CA VAL A 270 -1.93 0.21 -17.19
C VAL A 270 -2.27 -1.03 -18.01
N LEU A 271 -1.90 -0.99 -19.29
CA LEU A 271 -1.38 -2.18 -19.98
C LEU A 271 0.13 -1.99 -20.10
N LEU A 272 0.95 -2.93 -19.58
CA LEU A 272 2.41 -2.84 -19.66
C LEU A 272 2.93 -2.65 -21.10
N SER A 273 2.16 -3.13 -22.08
CA SER A 273 2.43 -2.91 -23.50
C SER A 273 2.48 -1.43 -23.88
N ASN A 274 1.74 -0.56 -23.18
CA ASN A 274 1.75 0.89 -23.39
C ASN A 274 3.06 1.53 -22.90
N TYR A 275 3.79 0.86 -22.00
CA TYR A 275 5.07 1.30 -21.46
C TYR A 275 6.28 0.76 -22.24
N ASN A 276 6.04 -0.15 -23.17
CA ASN A 276 7.06 -0.98 -23.82
C ASN A 276 7.97 -1.69 -22.80
N LEU A 277 7.36 -2.27 -21.76
CA LEU A 277 8.06 -2.97 -20.69
C LEU A 277 7.61 -4.43 -20.60
N VAL A 278 8.56 -5.29 -20.25
CA VAL A 278 8.30 -6.63 -19.72
C VAL A 278 8.83 -6.68 -18.29
N VAL A 279 8.04 -7.27 -17.40
CA VAL A 279 8.42 -7.51 -16.00
C VAL A 279 8.36 -9.00 -15.74
N TYR A 280 9.43 -9.55 -15.19
CA TYR A 280 9.55 -10.97 -14.87
C TYR A 280 9.71 -11.17 -13.37
N GLY A 281 8.92 -12.09 -12.82
CA GLY A 281 9.25 -12.73 -11.55
C GLY A 281 10.35 -13.75 -11.78
N GLY A 282 11.47 -13.61 -11.08
CA GLY A 282 12.59 -14.55 -11.09
C GLY A 282 12.48 -15.55 -9.95
N SER A 283 13.62 -15.84 -9.32
CA SER A 283 13.68 -16.78 -8.18
C SER A 283 13.43 -16.10 -6.85
N TRP A 284 12.80 -16.80 -5.91
CA TRP A 284 12.85 -16.44 -4.50
C TRP A 284 14.26 -16.70 -3.97
N ILE A 285 14.97 -15.65 -3.60
CA ILE A 285 16.38 -15.74 -3.13
C ILE A 285 16.49 -15.76 -1.61
N GLY A 286 15.35 -15.69 -0.94
CA GLY A 286 15.20 -15.74 0.49
C GLY A 286 13.72 -15.78 0.84
N THR A 287 13.44 -15.89 2.13
CA THR A 287 12.09 -15.77 2.67
C THR A 287 11.48 -14.43 2.26
N ASP A 288 10.42 -14.47 1.46
CA ASP A 288 9.66 -13.27 1.07
C ASP A 288 10.50 -12.21 0.30
N ILE A 289 11.58 -12.63 -0.37
CA ILE A 289 12.40 -11.77 -1.24
C ILE A 289 12.44 -12.38 -2.64
N LEU A 290 11.83 -11.71 -3.60
CA LEU A 290 11.76 -12.15 -4.99
C LEU A 290 12.76 -11.35 -5.84
N ARG A 291 13.53 -12.04 -6.68
CA ARG A 291 14.27 -11.38 -7.75
C ARG A 291 13.29 -10.95 -8.83
N VAL A 292 13.24 -9.67 -9.15
CA VAL A 292 12.38 -9.09 -10.18
C VAL A 292 13.24 -8.50 -11.27
N HIS A 293 12.92 -8.83 -12.51
CA HIS A 293 13.61 -8.32 -13.69
C HIS A 293 12.70 -7.40 -14.48
N ILE A 294 13.24 -6.31 -15.00
CA ILE A 294 12.53 -5.38 -15.88
C ILE A 294 13.33 -5.19 -17.15
N CYS A 295 12.66 -5.21 -18.29
CA CYS A 295 13.27 -4.95 -19.59
C CYS A 295 12.37 -4.03 -20.41
N ARG A 296 13.01 -3.09 -21.12
CA ARG A 296 12.36 -2.20 -22.07
C ARG A 296 12.57 -2.72 -23.49
N TYR A 297 11.52 -2.71 -24.29
CA TYR A 297 11.60 -3.00 -25.73
C TYR A 297 11.22 -1.76 -26.56
N ARG A 298 11.47 -1.81 -27.88
CA ARG A 298 11.06 -0.75 -28.81
C ARG A 298 9.80 -1.12 -29.57
N SER A 299 9.78 -2.31 -30.16
CA SER A 299 8.72 -2.76 -31.06
C SER A 299 7.99 -3.98 -30.50
N ALA A 300 8.73 -4.94 -29.92
CA ALA A 300 8.12 -6.18 -29.43
C ALA A 300 8.81 -6.75 -28.16
N PRO A 301 8.05 -7.40 -27.26
CA PRO A 301 8.60 -8.03 -26.05
C PRO A 301 9.75 -9.02 -26.27
N GLN A 302 9.87 -9.60 -27.47
CA GLN A 302 10.92 -10.56 -27.83
C GLN A 302 12.31 -9.91 -27.93
N GLU A 303 12.40 -8.59 -27.95
CA GLU A 303 13.68 -7.87 -27.81
C GLU A 303 14.28 -8.03 -26.41
N CYS A 304 13.47 -8.42 -25.43
CA CYS A 304 13.92 -8.68 -24.07
C CYS A 304 14.50 -10.09 -23.93
N PRO A 305 15.55 -10.28 -23.09
CA PRO A 305 16.10 -11.60 -22.85
C PRO A 305 15.04 -12.54 -22.23
N PRO A 306 15.04 -13.83 -22.60
CA PRO A 306 14.16 -14.80 -21.96
C PRO A 306 14.55 -14.97 -20.48
N VAL A 307 13.57 -15.28 -19.62
CA VAL A 307 13.79 -15.44 -18.17
C VAL A 307 14.88 -16.45 -17.84
N ALA A 308 15.02 -17.51 -18.64
CA ALA A 308 16.06 -18.53 -18.46
C ALA A 308 17.50 -18.01 -18.62
N SER A 309 17.68 -16.79 -19.14
CA SER A 309 18.98 -16.14 -19.32
C SER A 309 19.28 -15.03 -18.30
N LEU A 310 18.37 -14.80 -17.34
CA LEU A 310 18.39 -13.71 -16.35
C LEU A 310 18.57 -14.24 -14.92
#